data_AF-A0A011PYB3-F1
#
_entry.id   AF-A0A011PYB3-F1
#
_cell.length_a   1.000
_cell.length_b   1.000
_cell.length_c   1.000
_cell.angle_alpha   90.00
_cell.angle_beta   90.00
_cell.angle_gamma   90.00
#
_symmetry.space_group_name_H-M   'P 1'
#
loop_
_entity.id
_entity.type
_entity.pdbx_description
1 polymer ?
#
loop_
_entity_poly.entity_id
_entity_poly.type
_entity_poly.pdbx_seq_one_letter_code
_entity_poly.pdbx_strand_id
1 'polypeptide(L)' 'MKPEQQKMPLRGVDLAVFHAGSQGALGKVLAVRQQAISQWQRQGWVPARRVPLLVALYPDIEPIDLIHPRIRCVVGPR' A
#
# COMPACT_ATOMS: atom_id res chain seq x y z
N MET A 1 22.95 -16.55 -3.91
CA MET A 1 22.43 -15.45 -4.77
C MET A 1 21.38 -14.69 -3.97
N LYS A 2 21.68 -13.47 -3.53
CA LYS A 2 20.67 -12.58 -2.94
C LYS A 2 20.01 -11.84 -4.11
N PRO A 3 18.68 -11.87 -4.28
CA PRO A 3 18.06 -11.14 -5.37
C PRO A 3 18.31 -9.66 -5.15
N GLU A 4 18.92 -9.05 -6.16
CA GLU A 4 19.14 -7.63 -6.33
C GLU A 4 17.78 -6.94 -6.19
N GLN A 5 17.55 -6.31 -5.03
CA GLN A 5 16.31 -5.56 -4.79
C GLN A 5 16.33 -4.33 -5.70
N GLN A 6 15.73 -4.49 -6.89
CA GLN A 6 15.36 -3.40 -7.76
C GLN A 6 14.64 -2.33 -6.93
N LYS A 7 15.28 -1.17 -6.78
CA LYS A 7 14.63 0.07 -6.34
C LYS A 7 13.62 0.49 -7.41
N MET A 8 12.50 -0.23 -7.51
CA MET A 8 11.28 0.36 -8.03
C MET A 8 10.84 1.43 -7.02
N PRO A 9 10.30 2.57 -7.45
CA PRO A 9 9.66 3.50 -6.53
C PRO A 9 8.64 2.69 -5.71
N LEU A 10 8.87 2.57 -4.40
CA LEU A 10 8.05 1.75 -3.54
C LEU A 10 6.61 2.29 -3.61
N ARG A 11 5.68 1.46 -4.08
CA ARG A 11 4.27 1.85 -4.14
C ARG A 11 3.79 2.02 -2.70
N GLY A 12 2.78 2.87 -2.46
CA GLY A 12 2.28 3.11 -1.10
C GLY A 12 1.89 1.82 -0.37
N VAL A 13 1.43 0.80 -1.09
CA VAL A 13 1.12 -0.52 -0.49
C VAL A 13 2.37 -1.27 -0.04
N ASP A 14 3.47 -1.15 -0.78
CA ASP A 14 4.74 -1.79 -0.43
C ASP A 14 5.37 -1.11 0.79
N LEU A 15 5.26 0.22 0.89
CA LEU A 15 5.63 0.97 2.09
C LEU A 15 4.79 0.52 3.29
N ALA A 16 3.47 0.38 3.14
CA ALA A 16 2.62 -0.08 4.23
C ALA A 16 3.00 -1.50 4.71
N VAL A 17 3.35 -2.40 3.79
CA VAL A 17 3.80 -3.76 4.13
C VAL A 17 5.18 -3.73 4.79
N PHE A 18 6.07 -2.85 4.34
CA PHE A 18 7.38 -2.64 4.95
C PHE A 18 7.26 -2.14 6.40
N HIS A 19 6.44 -1.11 6.65
CA HIS A 19 6.18 -0.59 7.99
C HIS A 19 5.53 -1.60 8.92
N ALA A 20 4.59 -2.40 8.39
CA ALA A 20 4.00 -3.50 9.15
C ALA A 20 4.97 -4.67 9.40
N GLY A 21 6.11 -4.72 8.69
CA GLY A 21 7.10 -5.78 8.72
C GLY A 21 6.75 -7.02 7.89
N SER A 22 5.46 -7.29 7.63
CA SER A 22 5.02 -8.35 6.71
C SER A 22 3.58 -8.16 6.24
N GLN A 23 3.20 -8.84 5.17
CA GLN A 23 1.80 -8.88 4.71
C GLN A 23 0.85 -9.45 5.78
N GLY A 24 1.31 -10.44 6.56
CA GLY A 24 0.52 -11.07 7.62
C GLY A 24 0.29 -10.12 8.79
N ALA A 25 1.31 -9.36 9.18
CA ALA A 25 1.19 -8.33 10.20
C ALA A 25 0.25 -7.20 9.76
N LEU A 26 0.40 -6.71 8.52
CA LEU A 26 -0.53 -5.71 7.99
C LEU A 26 -1.97 -6.23 7.93
N GLY A 27 -2.15 -7.49 7.55
CA GLY A 27 -3.45 -8.15 7.55
C GLY A 27 -4.09 -8.18 8.94
N LYS A 28 -3.32 -8.47 9.99
CA LYS A 28 -3.80 -8.44 11.38
C LYS A 28 -4.25 -7.03 11.79
N VAL A 29 -3.43 -6.01 11.52
CA VAL A 29 -3.74 -4.61 11.84
C VAL A 29 -5.01 -4.13 11.14
N LEU A 30 -5.17 -4.48 9.86
CA LEU A 30 -6.32 -4.07 9.05
C LEU A 30 -7.53 -5.01 9.18
N ALA A 31 -7.44 -6.06 9.99
CA ALA A 31 -8.44 -7.13 10.09
C ALA A 31 -8.85 -7.71 8.72
N VAL A 32 -7.86 -7.98 7.87
CA VAL A 32 -8.04 -8.63 6.56
C VAL A 32 -7.12 -9.83 6.41
N ARG A 33 -7.48 -10.75 5.51
CA ARG A 33 -6.62 -11.89 5.19
C ARG A 33 -5.35 -11.42 4.47
N GLN A 34 -4.22 -12.08 4.73
CA GLN A 34 -2.95 -11.84 4.02
C GLN A 34 -3.12 -11.87 2.49
N GLN A 35 -3.99 -12.75 1.97
CA GLN A 35 -4.30 -12.85 0.55
C GLN A 35 -4.83 -11.53 -0.05
N ALA A 36 -5.60 -10.75 0.72
CA ALA A 36 -6.06 -9.42 0.29
C ALA A 36 -4.89 -8.45 0.16
N ILE A 37 -3.96 -8.45 1.13
CA ILE A 37 -2.74 -7.63 1.07
C ILE A 37 -1.88 -8.00 -0.14
N SER A 38 -1.69 -9.31 -0.39
CA SER A 38 -0.98 -9.80 -1.57
C SER A 38 -1.63 -9.35 -2.88
N GLN A 39 -2.97 -9.31 -2.94
CA GLN A 39 -3.69 -8.79 -4.09
C GLN A 39 -3.44 -7.28 -4.28
N TRP A 40 -3.51 -6.49 -3.20
CA TRP A 40 -3.29 -5.04 -3.25
C TRP A 40 -1.86 -4.69 -3.66
N GLN A 41 -0.86 -5.43 -3.17
CA GLN A 41 0.53 -5.22 -3.61
C GLN A 41 0.71 -5.51 -5.10
N ARG A 42 0.15 -6.62 -5.59
CA ARG A 42 0.17 -6.94 -7.03
C ARG A 42 -0.50 -5.85 -7.86
N GLN A 43 -1.60 -5.29 -7.36
CA GLN A 43 -2.35 -4.21 -7.99
C GLN A 43 -1.65 -2.84 -7.86
N GLY A 44 -0.85 -2.63 -6.83
CA GLY A 44 -0.20 -1.37 -6.49
C GLY A 44 -1.12 -0.32 -5.86
N TRP A 45 -2.31 -0.71 -5.39
CA TRP A 45 -3.29 0.18 -4.74
C TRP A 45 -4.18 -0.60 -3.78
N VAL A 46 -4.84 0.10 -2.86
CA VAL A 46 -5.82 -0.46 -1.92
C VAL A 46 -7.23 0.05 -2.19
N PRO A 47 -8.28 -0.65 -1.73
CA PRO A 47 -9.63 -0.11 -1.74
C PRO A 47 -9.69 1.26 -1.07
N ALA A 48 -10.38 2.24 -1.69
CA ALA A 48 -10.40 3.62 -1.22
C ALA A 48 -10.79 3.78 0.27
N ARG A 49 -11.70 2.91 0.77
CA ARG A 49 -12.11 2.89 2.18
C ARG A 49 -10.98 2.57 3.16
N ARG A 50 -9.87 1.97 2.71
CA ARG A 50 -8.69 1.61 3.53
C ARG A 50 -7.63 2.70 3.58
N VAL A 51 -7.69 3.69 2.68
CA VAL A 51 -6.67 4.74 2.57
C VAL A 51 -6.58 5.59 3.84
N PRO A 52 -7.67 6.11 4.43
CA PRO A 52 -7.56 6.92 5.64
C PRO A 52 -6.95 6.15 6.82
N LEU A 53 -7.28 4.86 6.93
CA LEU A 53 -6.75 3.99 7.97
C LEU A 53 -5.24 3.75 7.79
N LEU A 54 -4.78 3.49 6.57
CA LEU A 54 -3.35 3.33 6.29
C LEU A 54 -2.56 4.61 6.53
N VAL A 55 -3.09 5.77 6.15
CA VAL A 55 -2.46 7.08 6.37
C VAL A 55 -2.40 7.41 7.87
N ALA A 56 -3.42 7.03 8.63
CA ALA A 56 -3.41 7.20 10.08
C ALA A 56 -2.38 6.30 10.78
N LEU A 57 -2.13 5.10 10.25
CA LEU A 57 -1.13 4.17 10.78
C LEU A 57 0.29 4.50 10.33
N TYR A 58 0.43 5.01 9.09
CA TYR A 58 1.69 5.26 8.40
C TYR A 58 1.64 6.65 7.73
N PRO A 59 1.90 7.73 8.49
CA PRO A 59 1.70 9.11 8.03
C PRO A 59 2.70 9.56 6.95
N ASP A 60 3.78 8.80 6.74
CA ASP A 60 4.76 9.03 5.68
C ASP A 60 4.31 8.50 4.30
N ILE A 61 3.19 7.76 4.24
CA ILE A 61 2.62 7.27 2.99
C ILE A 61 1.58 8.27 2.50
N GLU A 62 1.82 8.87 1.34
CA GLU A 62 0.85 9.79 0.76
C GLU A 62 -0.42 9.05 0.27
N PRO A 63 -1.62 9.61 0.49
CA PRO A 63 -2.86 8.99 0.02
C PRO A 63 -2.88 8.71 -1.48
N ILE A 64 -2.22 9.57 -2.28
CA ILE A 64 -2.12 9.45 -3.73
C ILE A 64 -1.41 8.15 -4.14
N ASP A 65 -0.49 7.65 -3.32
CA ASP A 65 0.26 6.42 -3.58
C ASP A 65 -0.50 5.14 -3.24
N LEU A 66 -1.64 5.27 -2.55
CA LEU A 66 -2.48 4.17 -2.11
C LEU A 66 -3.72 3.97 -2.99
N ILE A 67 -4.16 4.98 -3.74
CA ILE A 67 -5.40 4.90 -4.52
C ILE A 67 -5.20 4.33 -5.93
N HIS A 68 -6.29 3.85 -6.51
CA HIS A 68 -6.35 3.31 -7.87
C HIS A 68 -5.90 4.35 -8.92
N PRO A 69 -5.08 3.99 -9.93
CA PRO A 69 -4.57 4.93 -10.94
C PRO A 69 -5.66 5.77 -11.65
N ARG A 70 -6.78 5.15 -12.03
CA ARG A 70 -7.95 5.87 -12.59
C ARG A 70 -8.50 6.98 -11.67
N ILE A 71 -8.41 6.81 -10.34
CA ILE A 71 -8.81 7.84 -9.38
C ILE A 71 -7.71 8.91 -9.27
N ARG A 72 -6.42 8.51 -9.28
CA ARG A 72 -5.28 9.46 -9.30
C ARG A 72 -5.41 10.48 -10.43
N CYS A 73 -5.80 10.03 -11.63
CA CYS A 73 -6.01 10.90 -12.79
C CYS A 73 -7.10 11.97 -12.57
N VAL A 74 -8.09 11.69 -11.72
CA VAL A 74 -9.18 12.63 -11.41
C VAL A 74 -8.78 13.60 -10.30
N VAL A 75 -7.95 13.15 -9.36
CA VAL A 75 -7.56 13.95 -8.19
C VAL A 75 -6.46 14.95 -8.56
N GLY A 76 -5.56 14.63 -9.51
CA GLY A 76 -4.49 15.50 -10.00
C GLY A 76 -3.49 15.94 -8.91
N PRO A 77 -2.25 16.34 -9.27
CA PRO A 77 -1.41 17.06 -8.32
C PRO A 77 -2.06 18.44 -8.08
N ARG A 78 -2.28 18.80 -6.81
CA ARG A 78 -2.57 20.19 -6.43
C ARG A 78 -1.31 21.02 -6.48
#